data_AF-A0A6B8SYX9-F1
#
_entry.id   AF-A0A6B8SYX9-F1
#
_cell.length_a   1.000
_cell.length_b   1.000
_cell.length_c   1.000
_cell.angle_alpha   90.00
_cell.angle_beta   90.00
_cell.angle_gamma   90.00
#
_symmetry.space_group_name_H-M   'P 1'
#
loop_
_entity.id
_entity.type
_entity.pdbx_description
1 polymer ?
#
loop_
_entity_poly.entity_id
_entity_poly.type
_entity_poly.pdbx_seq_one_letter_code
_entity_poly.pdbx_strand_id
1 'polypeptide(L)' 'MVRTTKENAGKILKDYLREHGIKQNYVAKKVGISSANFSSRLNGRLKFNADFALTVSKVLDIDPDIFLK' A
#
# COMPACT_ATOMS: atom_id res chain seq x y z
N MET A 1 2.00 20.89 -3.60
CA MET A 1 0.85 20.13 -4.15
C MET A 1 0.48 19.03 -3.16
N VAL A 2 -0.77 18.96 -2.71
CA VAL A 2 -1.25 17.87 -1.85
C VAL A 2 -1.60 16.69 -2.76
N ARG A 3 -0.77 15.66 -2.81
CA ARG A 3 -1.10 14.43 -3.55
C ARG A 3 -2.14 13.64 -2.75
N THR A 4 -3.25 13.28 -3.38
CA THR A 4 -4.32 12.51 -2.73
C THR A 4 -4.25 11.06 -3.19
N THR A 5 -4.68 10.12 -2.36
CA THR A 5 -4.73 8.71 -2.74
C THR A 5 -6.00 8.40 -3.53
N LYS A 6 -5.90 7.46 -4.48
CA LYS A 6 -7.07 6.88 -5.14
C LYS A 6 -7.95 6.20 -4.10
N GLU A 7 -9.27 6.28 -4.25
CA GLU A 7 -10.22 5.72 -3.28
C GLU A 7 -10.04 4.20 -3.12
N ASN A 8 -9.61 3.52 -4.19
CA ASN A 8 -9.34 2.09 -4.21
C ASN A 8 -7.84 1.74 -4.05
N ALA A 9 -6.98 2.64 -3.56
CA ALA A 9 -5.54 2.40 -3.43
C ALA A 9 -5.20 1.13 -2.62
N GLY A 10 -5.97 0.83 -1.57
CA GLY A 10 -5.83 -0.40 -0.79
C GLY A 10 -6.10 -1.67 -1.62
N LYS A 11 -7.11 -1.63 -2.50
CA LYS A 11 -7.43 -2.73 -3.43
C LYS A 11 -6.34 -2.87 -4.50
N ILE A 12 -5.87 -1.76 -5.08
CA ILE A 12 -4.77 -1.74 -6.06
C ILE A 12 -3.53 -2.44 -5.47
N LEU A 13 -3.13 -2.06 -4.24
CA LEU A 13 -1.98 -2.71 -3.58
C LEU A 13 -2.24 -4.20 -3.33
N LYS A 14 -3.44 -4.56 -2.86
CA LYS A 14 -3.80 -5.97 -2.60
C LYS A 14 -3.73 -6.82 -3.87
N ASP A 15 -4.23 -6.31 -4.99
CA ASP A 15 -4.22 -6.99 -6.28
C ASP A 15 -2.79 -7.11 -6.82
N TYR A 16 -1.99 -6.02 -6.78
CA TYR A 16 -0.58 -6.02 -7.16
C TYR A 16 0.23 -7.09 -6.41
N LEU A 17 0.08 -7.15 -5.08
CA LEU A 17 0.80 -8.15 -4.29
C LEU A 17 0.42 -9.59 -4.66
N ARG A 18 -0.86 -9.84 -4.97
CA ARG A 18 -1.33 -11.16 -5.39
C ARG A 18 -0.76 -11.54 -6.76
N GLU A 19 -0.80 -10.62 -7.72
CA GLU A 19 -0.32 -10.84 -9.10
C GLU A 19 1.18 -11.10 -9.16
N HIS A 20 1.95 -10.45 -8.30
CA HIS A 20 3.41 -10.61 -8.22
C HIS A 20 3.87 -11.68 -7.21
N GLY A 21 2.95 -12.43 -6.60
CA GLY A 21 3.28 -13.49 -5.62
C GLY A 21 3.91 -12.97 -4.32
N ILE A 22 3.73 -11.69 -3.99
CA ILE A 22 4.33 -11.02 -2.84
C ILE A 22 3.44 -11.20 -1.60
N LYS A 23 4.00 -11.76 -0.53
CA LYS A 23 3.28 -11.96 0.72
C LYS A 23 3.03 -10.62 1.43
N GLN A 24 1.80 -10.35 1.86
CA GLN A 24 1.48 -9.14 2.63
C GLN A 24 2.34 -8.97 3.89
N ASN A 25 2.62 -10.08 4.60
CA ASN A 25 3.49 -10.06 5.79
C ASN A 25 4.93 -9.62 5.47
N TYR A 26 5.43 -9.92 4.28
CA TYR A 26 6.76 -9.49 3.85
C TYR A 26 6.80 -7.96 3.72
N VAL A 27 5.80 -7.37 3.05
CA VAL A 27 5.71 -5.93 2.87
C VAL A 27 5.43 -5.21 4.18
N ALA A 28 4.53 -5.74 5.02
CA ALA A 28 4.24 -5.19 6.34
C ALA A 28 5.52 -5.06 7.19
N LYS A 29 6.35 -6.12 7.22
CA LYS A 29 7.63 -6.11 7.92
C LYS A 29 8.61 -5.08 7.35
N LYS A 30 8.68 -4.93 6.03
CA LYS A 30 9.54 -3.96 5.35
C LYS A 30 9.11 -2.51 5.57
N VAL A 31 7.80 -2.27 5.67
CA VAL A 31 7.21 -0.96 6.01
C VAL A 31 7.30 -0.66 7.51
N GLY A 32 7.57 -1.66 8.35
CA GLY A 32 7.70 -1.50 9.80
C GLY A 32 6.37 -1.50 10.56
N ILE A 33 5.33 -2.12 10.02
CA ILE A 33 4.01 -2.23 10.66
C ILE A 33 3.55 -3.68 10.82
N SER A 34 2.60 -3.92 11.72
CA SER A 34 2.01 -5.25 11.88
C SER A 34 1.19 -5.66 10.66
N SER A 35 1.10 -6.97 10.42
CA SER A 35 0.26 -7.54 9.36
C SER A 35 -1.21 -7.12 9.49
N ALA A 36 -1.71 -6.97 10.72
CA ALA A 36 -3.07 -6.51 10.98
C ALA A 36 -3.28 -5.04 10.56
N ASN A 37 -2.30 -4.16 10.82
CA ASN A 37 -2.34 -2.76 10.39
C ASN A 37 -2.30 -2.68 8.85
N PHE A 38 -1.37 -3.41 8.24
CA PHE A 38 -1.24 -3.48 6.79
C PHE A 38 -2.53 -3.95 6.13
N SER A 39 -3.08 -5.09 6.59
CA SER A 39 -4.36 -5.63 6.11
C SER A 39 -5.52 -4.65 6.32
N SER A 40 -5.56 -3.94 7.45
CA SER A 40 -6.60 -2.94 7.70
C SER A 40 -6.54 -1.77 6.70
N ARG A 41 -5.35 -1.35 6.26
CA ARG A 41 -5.19 -0.34 5.19
C ARG A 41 -5.61 -0.87 3.83
N LEU A 42 -5.29 -2.13 3.51
CA LEU A 42 -5.71 -2.76 2.24
C LEU A 42 -7.23 -2.88 2.12
N ASN A 43 -7.91 -3.19 3.22
CA ASN A 43 -9.35 -3.40 3.25
C ASN A 43 -10.14 -2.13 3.65
N GLY A 44 -9.50 -0.95 3.66
CA GLY A 44 -10.16 0.33 3.91
C GLY A 44 -10.58 0.62 5.36
N ARG A 45 -10.20 -0.24 6.31
CA ARG A 45 -10.45 -0.03 7.75
C ARG A 45 -9.54 1.03 8.36
N LEU A 46 -8.34 1.18 7.81
CA LEU A 46 -7.40 2.25 8.12
C LEU A 46 -7.13 3.08 6.87
N LYS A 47 -6.86 4.39 7.06
CA LYS A 47 -6.59 5.31 5.96
C LYS A 47 -5.35 4.87 5.17
N PHE A 48 -5.52 4.72 3.86
CA PHE A 48 -4.42 4.62 2.92
C PHE A 48 -4.02 6.05 2.51
N ASN A 49 -3.03 6.64 3.20
CA ASN A 49 -2.61 8.02 2.97
C ASN A 49 -1.39 8.11 2.03
N ALA A 50 -1.05 9.34 1.60
CA ALA A 50 0.06 9.58 0.68
C ALA A 50 1.40 9.09 1.25
N ASP A 51 1.67 9.27 2.54
CA ASP A 51 2.90 8.78 3.18
C ASP A 51 3.02 7.25 3.10
N PHE A 52 1.93 6.54 3.35
CA PHE A 52 1.90 5.08 3.21
C PHE A 52 2.08 4.66 1.75
N ALA A 53 1.43 5.36 0.81
CA ALA A 53 1.60 5.13 -0.63
C ALA A 53 3.07 5.28 -1.06
N LEU A 54 3.73 6.36 -0.64
CA LEU A 54 5.15 6.59 -0.95
C LEU A 54 6.05 5.54 -0.30
N THR A 55 5.76 5.16 0.95
CA THR A 55 6.57 4.17 1.68
C THR A 55 6.46 2.79 1.04
N VAL A 56 5.25 2.33 0.70
CA VAL A 56 5.07 1.02 0.06
C VAL A 56 5.64 1.01 -1.35
N SER A 57 5.56 2.12 -2.08
CA SER A 57 6.14 2.25 -3.41
C SER A 57 7.66 2.10 -3.38
N LYS A 58 8.32 2.71 -2.40
CA LYS A 58 9.76 2.53 -2.16
C LYS A 58 10.14 1.09 -1.79
N VAL A 59 9.32 0.41 -0.98
CA VAL A 59 9.56 -0.98 -0.56
C VAL A 59 9.40 -1.96 -1.73
N LEU A 60 8.44 -1.68 -2.61
CA LEU A 60 8.12 -2.53 -3.77
C LEU A 60 8.87 -2.14 -5.05
N ASP A 61 9.64 -1.04 -5.00
CA ASP A 61 10.33 -0.45 -6.16
C ASP A 61 9.39 -0.17 -7.34
N ILE A 62 8.27 0.50 -7.06
CA ILE A 62 7.24 0.87 -8.06
C ILE A 62 6.93 2.36 -8.03
N ASP A 63 6.33 2.85 -9.12
CA ASP A 63 5.88 4.24 -9.21
C ASP A 63 4.68 4.51 -8.27
N PRO A 64 4.75 5.50 -7.36
CA PRO A 64 3.65 5.84 -6.46
C PRO A 64 2.39 6.36 -7.16
N ASP A 65 2.46 6.79 -8.42
CA ASP A 65 1.30 7.26 -9.19
C ASP A 65 0.29 6.13 -9.47
N ILE A 66 0.68 4.87 -9.26
CA ILE A 66 -0.28 3.76 -9.22
C ILE A 66 -1.31 3.93 -8.09
N PHE A 67 -0.93 4.57 -6.99
CA PHE A 67 -1.78 4.82 -5.81
C PHE A 67 -2.27 6.26 -5.68
N LEU A 68 -1.58 7.22 -6.31
CA LEU A 68 -1.83 8.66 -6.15
C LEU A 68 -2.61 9.24 -7.34
N LYS A 69 -3.36 10.30 -7.09
CA LYS A 69 -4.07 11.12 -8.09
C LYS A 69 -4.01 12.61 -7.72
#